data_AF-A0A7G9YRV1-F1
#
_entry.id   AF-A0A7G9YRV1-F1
#
_cell.length_a   1.000
_cell.length_b   1.000
_cell.length_c   1.000
_cell.angle_alpha   90.00
_cell.angle_beta   90.00
_cell.angle_gamma   90.00
#
_symmetry.space_group_name_H-M   'P 1'
#
loop_
_entity.id
_entity.type
_entity.pdbx_description
1 polymer ?
#
loop_
_entity_poly.entity_id
_entity_poly.type
_entity_poly.pdbx_seq_one_letter_code
_entity_poly.pdbx_strand_id
1 'polypeptide(L)'
;MTLEDLLDFSDSSMPGEKVGAAIGIRVHIESSPSIAFDQRIIQAIRTLLCDIESRVRFRAVEAIGAGPKLASTFQEELESISRSDSNNIVRKKARELLEQYSG
;
A
#
# COMPACT_ATOMS: atom_id res chain seq x y z
N MET A 1 -17.92 1.52 5.63
CA MET A 1 -16.78 0.61 5.83
C MET A 1 -15.94 1.21 6.92
N THR A 2 -15.68 0.44 7.97
CA THR A 2 -14.90 0.85 9.13
C THR A 2 -13.41 0.59 8.89
N LEU A 3 -12.55 1.11 9.76
CA LEU A 3 -11.14 0.74 9.74
C LEU A 3 -10.95 -0.76 9.97
N GLU A 4 -11.70 -1.36 10.90
CA GLU A 4 -11.61 -2.79 11.19
C GLU A 4 -12.01 -3.64 9.96
N ASP A 5 -13.08 -3.27 9.25
CA ASP A 5 -13.47 -3.96 8.00
C ASP A 5 -12.32 -3.97 6.97
N LEU A 6 -11.59 -2.86 6.87
CA LEU A 6 -10.46 -2.74 5.94
C LEU A 6 -9.26 -3.59 6.35
N LEU A 7 -9.01 -3.69 7.66
CA LEU A 7 -7.96 -4.55 8.20
C LEU A 7 -8.29 -6.02 7.94
N ASP A 8 -9.52 -6.44 8.18
CA ASP A 8 -9.99 -7.80 7.90
C ASP A 8 -9.89 -8.12 6.40
N PHE A 9 -10.32 -7.21 5.54
CA PHE A 9 -10.23 -7.39 4.09
C PHE A 9 -8.80 -7.43 3.55
N SER A 10 -7.82 -6.86 4.27
CA SER A 10 -6.42 -6.93 3.87
C SER A 10 -5.85 -8.34 3.91
N ASP A 11 -6.41 -9.22 4.75
CA ASP A 11 -6.01 -10.62 4.93
C ASP A 11 -7.01 -11.62 4.30
N SER A 12 -8.03 -11.14 3.60
CA SER A 12 -9.03 -12.00 2.96
C SER A 12 -8.41 -12.97 1.94
N SER A 13 -9.08 -14.07 1.60
CA SER A 13 -8.69 -14.89 0.44
C SER A 13 -9.12 -14.27 -0.90
N MET A 14 -10.03 -13.29 -0.90
CA MET A 14 -10.64 -12.73 -2.09
C MET A 14 -9.85 -11.51 -2.59
N PRO A 15 -9.26 -11.55 -3.79
CA PRO A 15 -8.46 -10.42 -4.27
C PRO A 15 -9.25 -9.12 -4.45
N GLY A 16 -10.56 -9.22 -4.69
CA GLY A 16 -11.45 -8.06 -4.78
C GLY A 16 -11.57 -7.32 -3.44
N GLU A 17 -11.64 -8.06 -2.33
CA GLU A 17 -11.68 -7.49 -0.99
C GLU A 17 -10.36 -6.84 -0.63
N LYS A 18 -9.22 -7.48 -0.94
CA LYS A 18 -7.89 -6.88 -0.77
C LYS A 18 -7.71 -5.57 -1.56
N VAL A 19 -8.19 -5.53 -2.80
CA VAL A 19 -8.21 -4.30 -3.60
C VAL A 19 -9.07 -3.24 -2.92
N GLY A 20 -10.26 -3.62 -2.44
CA GLY A 20 -11.13 -2.73 -1.66
C GLY A 20 -10.46 -2.20 -0.40
N ALA A 21 -9.77 -3.06 0.34
CA ALA A 21 -8.98 -2.73 1.52
C ALA A 21 -7.92 -1.69 1.19
N ALA A 22 -7.08 -1.94 0.18
CA ALA A 22 -6.03 -1.02 -0.23
C ALA A 22 -6.57 0.37 -0.62
N ILE A 23 -7.69 0.41 -1.36
CA ILE A 23 -8.36 1.67 -1.74
C ILE A 23 -8.92 2.38 -0.50
N GLY A 24 -9.60 1.65 0.39
CA GLY A 24 -10.16 2.22 1.61
C GLY A 24 -9.07 2.74 2.53
N ILE A 25 -8.00 1.99 2.75
CA ILE A 25 -6.83 2.43 3.53
C ILE A 25 -6.27 3.73 2.96
N ARG A 26 -6.09 3.84 1.65
CA ARG A 26 -5.67 5.08 0.99
C ARG A 26 -6.58 6.25 1.34
N VAL A 27 -7.89 6.10 1.12
CA VAL A 27 -8.89 7.14 1.41
C VAL A 27 -8.89 7.55 2.88
N HIS A 28 -8.74 6.58 3.78
CA HIS A 28 -8.64 6.84 5.20
C HIS A 28 -7.36 7.64 5.56
N ILE A 29 -6.21 7.33 4.94
CA ILE A 29 -4.96 8.08 5.14
C ILE A 29 -5.10 9.51 4.64
N GLU A 30 -5.69 9.70 3.45
CA GLU A 30 -5.96 11.02 2.88
C GLU A 30 -6.90 11.85 3.78
N SER A 31 -7.89 11.20 4.38
CA SER A 31 -8.89 11.85 5.25
C SER A 31 -8.37 12.13 6.66
N SER A 32 -7.44 11.32 7.15
CA SER A 32 -6.80 11.49 8.46
C SER A 32 -5.33 11.04 8.40
N PRO A 33 -4.40 11.94 8.05
CA PRO A 33 -2.98 11.59 7.92
C PRO A 33 -2.36 11.00 9.20
N SER A 34 -2.98 11.20 10.36
CA SER A 34 -2.54 10.62 11.63
C SER A 34 -2.63 9.08 11.67
N ILE A 35 -3.49 8.46 10.86
CA ILE A 35 -3.60 7.00 10.85
C ILE A 35 -2.43 6.32 10.13
N ALA A 36 -1.64 7.08 9.38
CA ALA A 36 -0.41 6.59 8.76
C ALA A 36 0.60 6.05 9.79
N PHE A 37 0.44 6.38 11.07
CA PHE A 37 1.24 5.87 12.17
C PHE A 37 0.63 4.65 12.87
N ASP A 38 -0.61 4.28 12.53
CA ASP A 38 -1.24 3.10 13.11
C ASP A 38 -0.49 1.84 12.62
N GLN A 39 0.06 1.08 13.56
CA GLN A 39 0.80 -0.14 13.26
C GLN A 39 -0.05 -1.18 12.53
N ARG A 40 -1.38 -1.16 12.74
CA ARG A 40 -2.31 -2.06 12.04
C ARG A 40 -2.43 -1.69 10.56
N ILE A 41 -2.46 -0.39 10.25
CA ILE A 41 -2.42 0.10 8.86
C ILE A 41 -1.09 -0.27 8.19
N ILE A 42 0.02 -0.06 8.88
CA ILE A 42 1.35 -0.43 8.35
C ILE A 42 1.41 -1.94 8.07
N GLN A 43 0.93 -2.77 9.00
CA GLN A 43 0.92 -4.21 8.82
C GLN A 43 -0.01 -4.65 7.68
N ALA A 44 -1.20 -4.06 7.57
CA ALA A 44 -2.14 -4.34 6.48
C ALA A 44 -1.53 -3.98 5.11
N ILE A 45 -0.87 -2.83 4.99
CA ILE A 45 -0.17 -2.46 3.76
C ILE A 45 0.94 -3.47 3.44
N ARG A 46 1.74 -3.91 4.41
CA ARG A 46 2.75 -4.97 4.20
C ARG A 46 2.14 -6.26 3.67
N THR A 47 1.04 -6.72 4.26
CA THR A 47 0.31 -7.91 3.78
C THR A 47 -0.10 -7.73 2.31
N LEU A 48 -0.64 -6.57 1.94
CA LEU A 48 -1.09 -6.27 0.58
C LEU A 48 0.08 -6.15 -0.43
N LEU A 49 1.25 -5.66 0.00
CA LEU A 49 2.46 -5.62 -0.85
C LEU A 49 3.00 -7.02 -1.18
N CYS A 50 2.76 -8.01 -0.31
CA CYS A 50 3.19 -9.39 -0.52
C CYS A 50 2.17 -10.24 -1.29
N ASP A 51 1.06 -9.65 -1.74
CA ASP A 51 -0.02 -10.40 -2.39
C ASP A 51 0.40 -11.01 -3.74
N ILE A 52 -0.14 -12.17 -4.08
CA ILE A 52 0.13 -12.84 -5.36
C ILE A 52 -0.38 -12.03 -6.56
N GLU A 53 -1.49 -11.30 -6.41
CA GLU A 53 -2.13 -10.54 -7.46
C GLU A 53 -1.47 -9.16 -7.61
N SER A 54 -0.94 -8.87 -8.80
CA SER A 54 -0.26 -7.60 -9.07
C SER A 54 -1.17 -6.38 -8.87
N ARG A 55 -2.49 -6.53 -9.11
CA ARG A 55 -3.46 -5.45 -8.86
C ARG A 55 -3.59 -5.08 -7.38
N VAL A 56 -3.41 -6.04 -6.46
CA VAL A 56 -3.44 -5.79 -5.02
C VAL A 56 -2.18 -5.02 -4.64
N ARG A 57 -1.01 -5.52 -5.04
CA ARG A 57 0.28 -4.85 -4.81
C ARG A 57 0.32 -3.43 -5.37
N PHE A 58 -0.21 -3.22 -6.59
CA PHE A 58 -0.31 -1.89 -7.19
C PHE A 58 -1.10 -0.91 -6.30
N ARG A 59 -2.27 -1.35 -5.79
CA ARG A 59 -3.10 -0.51 -4.91
C ARG A 59 -2.46 -0.29 -3.55
N ALA A 60 -1.70 -1.24 -3.04
CA ALA A 60 -0.92 -1.07 -1.82
C ALA A 60 0.15 0.03 -1.99
N VAL A 61 0.86 0.05 -3.13
CA VAL A 61 1.80 1.13 -3.46
C VAL A 61 1.07 2.48 -3.55
N GLU A 62 -0.13 2.53 -4.13
CA GLU A 62 -0.95 3.77 -4.12
C GLU A 62 -1.36 4.20 -2.71
N ALA A 63 -1.68 3.26 -1.82
CA ALA A 63 -2.02 3.55 -0.43
C ALA A 63 -0.84 4.18 0.33
N ILE A 64 0.38 3.72 0.09
CA ILE A 64 1.60 4.33 0.65
C ILE A 64 1.74 5.78 0.16
N GLY A 65 1.50 6.02 -1.13
CA GLY A 65 1.62 7.35 -1.73
C GLY A 65 0.67 8.41 -1.18
N ALA A 66 -0.42 8.03 -0.51
CA ALA A 66 -1.33 8.95 0.17
C ALA A 66 -0.74 9.62 1.41
N GLY A 67 0.36 9.09 1.97
CA GLY A 67 0.99 9.64 3.16
C GLY A 67 2.50 9.82 2.98
N PRO A 68 3.04 11.05 3.00
CA PRO A 68 4.49 11.29 2.83
C PRO A 68 5.35 10.50 3.83
N LYS A 69 4.88 10.34 5.06
CA LYS A 69 5.59 9.59 6.11
C LYS A 69 5.55 8.07 5.90
N LEU A 70 4.56 7.56 5.17
CA LEU A 70 4.51 6.14 4.81
C LEU A 70 5.58 5.84 3.76
N ALA A 71 5.80 6.73 2.79
CA ALA A 71 6.86 6.54 1.79
C ALA A 71 8.24 6.30 2.46
N SER A 72 8.57 7.07 3.51
CA SER A 72 9.79 6.82 4.29
C SER A 72 9.74 5.52 5.10
N THR A 73 8.57 5.17 5.65
CA THR A 73 8.39 3.92 6.43
C THR A 73 8.55 2.66 5.58
N PHE A 74 8.17 2.74 4.31
CA PHE A 74 8.18 1.63 3.35
C PHE A 74 9.31 1.76 2.32
N GLN A 75 10.33 2.58 2.59
CA GLN A 75 11.36 2.89 1.59
C GLN A 75 12.05 1.61 1.08
N GLU A 76 12.46 0.71 1.97
CA GLU A 76 13.13 -0.54 1.61
C GLU A 76 12.23 -1.46 0.77
N GLU A 77 10.96 -1.62 1.17
CA GLU A 77 9.97 -2.40 0.44
C GLU A 77 9.72 -1.81 -0.96
N LEU A 78 9.55 -0.48 -1.06
CA LEU A 78 9.34 0.22 -2.33
C LEU A 78 10.55 0.08 -3.25
N GLU A 79 11.77 0.20 -2.71
CA GLU A 79 13.00 0.00 -3.48
C GLU A 79 13.09 -1.42 -4.03
N SER A 80 12.81 -2.43 -3.20
CA SER A 80 12.78 -3.83 -3.59
C SER A 80 11.76 -4.08 -4.71
N ILE A 81 10.54 -3.58 -4.54
CA ILE A 81 9.45 -3.68 -5.53
C ILE A 81 9.85 -3.00 -6.85
N SER A 82 10.42 -1.80 -6.79
CA SER A 82 10.81 -1.02 -7.99
C SER A 82 11.81 -1.74 -8.88
N ARG A 83 12.64 -2.62 -8.27
CA ARG A 83 13.70 -3.39 -8.93
C ARG A 83 13.22 -4.77 -9.37
N SER A 84 12.44 -5.46 -8.54
CA SER A 84 12.26 -6.92 -8.64
C SER A 84 10.83 -7.43 -8.76
N ASP A 85 9.78 -6.59 -8.61
CA ASP A 85 8.40 -7.06 -8.76
C ASP A 85 8.18 -7.69 -10.15
N SER A 86 7.46 -8.81 -10.22
CA SER A 86 7.21 -9.52 -11.48
C SER A 86 6.41 -8.69 -12.49
N ASN A 87 5.58 -7.76 -12.03
CA ASN A 87 4.74 -6.92 -12.86
C ASN A 87 5.39 -5.55 -13.12
N ASN A 88 5.57 -5.21 -14.39
CA ASN A 88 6.22 -3.95 -14.80
C ASN A 88 5.47 -2.69 -14.38
N ILE A 89 4.13 -2.74 -14.28
CA ILE A 89 3.31 -1.61 -13.85
C ILE A 89 3.53 -1.35 -12.35
N VAL A 90 3.60 -2.41 -11.53
CA VAL A 90 3.91 -2.29 -10.10
C VAL A 90 5.32 -1.74 -9.89
N ARG A 91 6.33 -2.28 -10.61
CA ARG A 91 7.71 -1.74 -10.58
C ARG A 91 7.75 -0.25 -10.91
N LYS A 92 7.08 0.16 -11.99
CA LYS A 92 7.03 1.55 -12.43
C LYS A 92 6.39 2.44 -11.36
N LYS A 93 5.26 2.01 -10.79
CA LYS A 93 4.54 2.79 -9.78
C LYS A 93 5.36 3.00 -8.50
N ALA A 94 6.07 1.96 -8.03
CA ALA A 94 6.96 2.08 -6.88
C ALA A 94 8.12 3.04 -7.14
N ARG A 95 8.68 3.03 -8.36
CA ARG A 95 9.74 3.98 -8.75
C ARG A 95 9.25 5.41 -8.79
N GLU A 96 8.11 5.67 -9.43
CA GLU A 96 7.49 7.01 -9.46
C GLU A 96 7.25 7.54 -8.04
N LEU A 97 6.79 6.66 -7.15
CA LEU A 97 6.58 7.01 -5.75
C LEU A 97 7.89 7.35 -5.03
N LEU A 98 8.95 6.56 -5.23
CA LEU A 98 10.27 6.88 -4.66
C LEU A 98 10.80 8.20 -5.19
N GLU A 99 10.72 8.46 -6.50
CA GLU A 99 11.14 9.72 -7.12
C GLU A 99 10.39 10.91 -6.55
N GLN A 100 9.09 10.77 -6.29
CA GLN A 100 8.25 11.81 -5.69
C GLN A 100 8.70 12.19 -4.26
N TYR A 101 9.28 11.26 -3.50
CA TYR A 101 9.64 11.45 -2.09
C TYR A 101 11.16 11.43 -1.82
N SER A 102 11.98 11.39 -2.87
CA SER A 102 13.45 11.45 -2.80
C SER A 102 14.01 12.85 -3.09
N GLY A 103 13.15 13.86 -3.31
CA GLY A 103 13.52 15.26 -3.54
C GLY A 103 13.10 16.16 -2.40
#